data_AF-A0A953ZVP6-F1
#
_entry.id   AF-A0A953ZVP6-F1
#
_cell.length_a   1.000
_cell.length_b   1.000
_cell.length_c   1.000
_cell.angle_alpha   90.00
_cell.angle_beta   90.00
_cell.angle_gamma   90.00
#
_symmetry.space_group_name_H-M   'P 1'
#
loop_
_entity.id
_entity.type
_entity.pdbx_description
1 polymer ?
#
loop_
_entity_poly.entity_id
_entity_poly.type
_entity_poly.pdbx_seq_one_letter_code
_entity_poly.pdbx_strand_id
1 'polypeptide(L)'
;MQRSRFPLDVHDIVYRSCERFTQEDFAGFAASVPPGDLCHYELIDGFIVREPPAGWPHGEVEEEIGFRLKSFLRGRGLGRSFGSSQGFEFPSGD
;
A
#
# COMPACT_ATOMS: atom_id res chain seq x y z
N MET A 1 -24.46 -28.25 -14.22
CA MET A 1 -23.03 -27.92 -14.45
C MET A 1 -23.00 -26.46 -14.87
N GLN A 2 -22.34 -25.50 -14.22
CA GLN A 2 -21.28 -25.50 -13.21
C GLN A 2 -21.42 -24.16 -12.48
N ARG A 3 -21.65 -24.17 -11.16
CA ARG A 3 -21.66 -22.94 -10.35
C ARG A 3 -20.23 -22.41 -10.36
N SER A 4 -20.00 -21.19 -10.86
CA SER A 4 -18.71 -20.51 -10.70
C SER A 4 -18.40 -20.43 -9.21
N ARG A 5 -17.27 -21.02 -8.84
CA ARG A 5 -16.79 -21.11 -7.46
C ARG A 5 -15.99 -19.83 -7.25
N PHE A 6 -16.56 -18.88 -6.52
CA PHE A 6 -16.00 -17.57 -6.09
C PHE A 6 -15.98 -16.45 -7.16
N PRO A 7 -16.75 -15.36 -6.98
CA PRO A 7 -16.53 -14.12 -7.71
C PRO A 7 -15.53 -13.28 -6.91
N LEU A 8 -14.23 -13.53 -7.05
CA LEU A 8 -13.23 -12.55 -6.60
C LEU A 8 -13.06 -11.55 -7.73
N ASP A 9 -13.28 -10.27 -7.44
CA ASP A 9 -12.89 -9.21 -8.36
C ASP A 9 -11.35 -9.22 -8.46
N VAL A 10 -10.78 -8.84 -9.60
CA VAL A 10 -9.33 -8.59 -9.70
C VAL A 10 -8.91 -7.54 -8.67
N HIS A 11 -9.83 -6.66 -8.26
CA HIS A 11 -9.68 -5.70 -7.16
C HIS A 11 -9.59 -6.30 -5.77
N ASP A 12 -9.85 -7.60 -5.59
CA ASP A 12 -9.78 -8.30 -4.31
C ASP A 12 -8.54 -9.21 -4.19
N ILE A 13 -7.68 -9.24 -5.21
CA ILE A 13 -6.55 -10.19 -5.31
C ILE A 13 -5.23 -9.46 -5.12
N VAL A 14 -4.38 -10.02 -4.26
CA VAL A 14 -2.96 -9.63 -4.16
C VAL A 14 -2.24 -10.05 -5.43
N TYR A 15 -1.55 -9.09 -6.05
CA TYR A 15 -0.80 -9.31 -7.27
C TYR A 15 0.67 -8.99 -7.04
N ARG A 16 1.54 -9.71 -7.76
CA ARG A 16 2.97 -9.44 -7.84
C ARG A 16 3.39 -9.50 -9.31
N SER A 17 4.19 -8.54 -9.76
CA SER A 17 4.75 -8.54 -11.10
C SER A 17 5.61 -9.77 -11.38
N CYS A 18 5.64 -10.20 -12.64
CA CYS A 18 6.53 -11.28 -13.08
C CYS A 18 7.95 -10.81 -13.38
N GLU A 19 8.13 -9.51 -13.62
CA GLU A 19 9.39 -8.86 -13.96
C GLU A 19 9.88 -7.99 -12.80
N ARG A 20 11.19 -7.68 -12.84
CA ARG A 20 11.82 -6.75 -11.90
C ARG A 20 11.84 -5.33 -12.47
N PHE A 21 11.71 -4.36 -11.59
CA PHE A 21 11.62 -2.93 -11.83
C PHE A 21 12.57 -2.19 -10.90
N THR A 22 13.15 -1.09 -11.39
CA THR A 22 13.90 -0.13 -10.57
C THR A 22 12.96 0.82 -9.84
N GLN A 23 13.49 1.64 -8.94
CA GLN A 23 12.70 2.72 -8.33
C GLN A 23 12.19 3.76 -9.34
N GLU A 24 12.98 4.06 -10.38
CA GLU A 24 12.57 4.99 -11.43
C GLU A 24 11.40 4.41 -12.23
N ASP A 25 11.47 3.13 -12.61
CA ASP A 25 10.37 2.44 -13.29
C ASP A 25 9.10 2.45 -12.43
N PHE A 26 9.23 2.17 -11.13
CA PHE A 26 8.11 2.17 -10.20
C PHE A 26 7.50 3.56 -10.02
N ALA A 27 8.31 4.62 -9.95
CA ALA A 27 7.82 5.99 -9.88
C ALA A 27 7.01 6.36 -11.12
N GLY A 28 7.47 5.96 -12.32
CA GLY A 28 6.74 6.12 -13.57
C GLY A 28 5.43 5.33 -13.58
N PHE A 29 5.45 4.09 -13.10
CA PHE A 29 4.25 3.27 -12.94
C PHE A 29 3.25 3.91 -11.98
N ALA A 30 3.68 4.30 -10.78
CA ALA A 30 2.82 4.89 -9.76
C ALA A 30 2.15 6.19 -10.24
N ALA A 31 2.88 7.03 -11.00
CA ALA A 31 2.33 8.23 -11.62
C ALA A 31 1.28 7.94 -12.72
N SER A 32 1.31 6.74 -13.30
CA SER A 32 0.36 6.29 -14.33
C SER A 32 -0.91 5.65 -13.78
N VAL A 33 -0.95 5.32 -12.49
CA VAL A 33 -2.11 4.68 -11.85
C VAL A 33 -3.33 5.63 -11.92
N PRO A 34 -4.50 5.14 -12.38
CA PRO A 34 -5.70 5.98 -12.47
C PRO A 34 -6.11 6.54 -11.09
N PRO A 35 -6.55 7.81 -11.00
CA PRO A 35 -6.95 8.43 -9.72
C PRO A 35 -8.10 7.74 -8.96
N GLY A 36 -8.82 6.82 -9.61
CA GLY A 36 -9.91 6.04 -9.00
C GLY A 36 -9.50 4.64 -8.56
N ASP A 37 -8.25 4.23 -8.77
CA ASP A 37 -7.73 2.96 -8.25
C ASP A 37 -7.48 3.09 -6.75
N LEU A 38 -8.13 2.22 -5.97
CA LEU A 38 -8.04 2.21 -4.51
C LEU A 38 -6.98 1.23 -3.99
N CYS A 39 -6.30 0.50 -4.88
CA CYS A 39 -5.28 -0.46 -4.50
C CYS A 39 -4.01 0.25 -4.02
N HIS A 40 -3.31 -0.39 -3.09
CA HIS A 40 -1.98 0.03 -2.69
C HIS A 40 -0.93 -0.66 -3.57
N TYR A 41 0.14 0.06 -3.90
CA TYR A 41 1.22 -0.46 -4.72
C TYR A 41 2.56 -0.20 -4.03
N GLU A 42 3.41 -1.23 -3.96
CA GLU A 42 4.74 -1.16 -3.37
C GLU A 42 5.78 -1.79 -4.30
N LEU A 43 7.01 -1.28 -4.26
CA LEU A 43 8.17 -1.92 -4.89
C LEU A 43 8.95 -2.70 -3.83
N ILE A 44 8.88 -4.03 -3.88
CA ILE A 44 9.53 -4.93 -2.91
C ILE A 44 10.48 -5.87 -3.65
N ASP A 45 11.77 -5.80 -3.32
CA ASP A 45 12.84 -6.59 -3.97
C ASP A 45 12.83 -6.47 -5.51
N GLY A 46 12.49 -5.28 -6.00
CA GLY A 46 12.33 -4.98 -7.42
C GLY A 46 11.03 -5.49 -8.03
N PHE A 47 10.07 -6.03 -7.28
CA PHE A 47 8.77 -6.45 -7.80
C PHE A 47 7.68 -5.47 -7.41
N ILE A 48 6.80 -5.13 -8.36
CA ILE A 48 5.61 -4.36 -8.05
C ILE A 48 4.60 -5.29 -7.40
N VAL A 49 4.29 -5.03 -6.14
CA VAL A 49 3.26 -5.71 -5.37
C VAL A 49 2.04 -4.79 -5.30
N ARG A 50 0.88 -5.36 -5.58
CA ARG A 50 -0.41 -4.68 -5.48
C ARG A 50 -1.22 -5.35 -4.39
N GLU A 51 -1.72 -4.54 -3.47
CA GLU A 51 -2.63 -4.96 -2.43
C GLU A 51 -4.01 -4.34 -2.64
N PRO A 52 -5.09 -5.12 -2.47
CA PRO A 52 -6.44 -4.57 -2.50
C PRO A 52 -6.63 -3.54 -1.37
N PRO A 53 -7.61 -2.63 -1.49
CA PRO A 53 -7.90 -1.68 -0.43
C PRO A 53 -8.18 -2.39 0.89
N ALA A 54 -7.67 -1.84 1.99
CA ALA A 54 -7.87 -2.42 3.30
C ALA A 54 -9.36 -2.49 3.66
N GLY A 55 -9.83 -3.67 4.05
CA GLY A 55 -11.21 -3.90 4.50
C GLY A 55 -11.40 -3.62 6.00
N TRP A 56 -12.65 -3.61 6.45
CA TRP A 56 -12.98 -3.60 7.87
C TRP A 56 -12.43 -4.86 8.57
N PRO A 57 -11.82 -4.77 9.77
CA PRO A 57 -11.68 -3.61 10.66
C PRO A 57 -10.35 -2.86 10.57
N HIS A 58 -9.59 -3.01 9.48
CA HIS A 58 -8.24 -2.45 9.39
C HIS A 58 -8.19 -0.96 9.67
N GLY A 59 -9.08 -0.17 9.05
CA GLY A 59 -9.11 1.28 9.22
C GLY A 59 -9.36 1.75 10.66
N GLU A 60 -10.22 1.06 11.43
CA GLU A 60 -10.45 1.38 12.84
C GLU A 60 -9.17 1.15 13.67
N VAL A 61 -8.50 0.03 13.42
CA VAL A 61 -7.26 -0.31 14.12
C VAL A 61 -6.14 0.67 13.74
N GLU A 62 -6.01 1.00 12.45
CA GLU A 62 -5.04 1.97 11.95
C GLU A 62 -5.26 3.35 12.59
N GLU A 63 -6.51 3.82 12.64
CA GLU A 63 -6.87 5.11 13.23
C GLU A 63 -6.50 5.16 14.72
N GLU A 64 -6.85 4.14 15.48
CA GLU A 64 -6.57 4.09 16.92
C GLU A 64 -5.05 4.08 17.21
N ILE A 65 -4.28 3.30 16.43
CA ILE A 65 -2.82 3.29 16.53
C ILE A 65 -2.25 4.66 16.18
N GLY A 66 -2.68 5.24 15.05
CA GLY A 66 -2.23 6.54 14.57
C GLY A 66 -2.53 7.66 15.57
N PHE A 67 -3.72 7.66 16.17
CA PHE A 67 -4.13 8.63 17.19
C PHE A 67 -3.21 8.59 18.42
N ARG A 68 -2.96 7.40 18.96
CA ARG A 68 -2.11 7.21 20.14
C ARG A 68 -0.66 7.62 19.85
N LEU A 69 -0.11 7.17 18.71
CA LEU A 69 1.26 7.48 18.31
C LEU A 69 1.46 8.98 18.08
N LYS A 70 0.56 9.62 17.34
CA LYS A 70 0.64 11.05 17.03
C LYS A 70 0.54 11.91 18.29
N SER A 71 -0.33 11.54 19.23
CA SER A 71 -0.47 12.22 20.51
C SER A 71 0.82 12.14 21.34
N PHE A 72 1.43 10.95 21.41
CA PHE A 72 2.71 10.75 22.09
C PHE A 72 3.85 11.58 21.47
N LEU A 73 4.00 11.55 20.15
CA LEU A 73 5.06 12.28 19.44
C LEU A 73 4.92 13.80 19.61
N ARG A 74 3.69 14.32 19.48
CA ARG A 74 3.41 15.76 19.63
C ARG A 74 3.67 16.25 21.05
N GLY A 75 3.23 15.49 22.06
CA GLY A 75 3.45 15.85 23.46
C GLY A 75 4.92 15.92 23.87
N ARG A 76 5.83 15.32 23.08
CA ARG A 76 7.26 15.21 23.39
C ARG A 76 8.17 15.86 22.35
N GLY A 77 7.63 16.44 21.28
CA GLY A 77 8.42 17.04 20.20
C GLY A 77 9.33 16.04 19.46
N LEU A 78 8.93 14.77 19.36
CA LEU A 78 9.78 13.68 18.84
C LEU A 78 9.69 13.49 17.30
N GLY A 79 8.94 14.35 16.61
CA GLY A 79 8.81 14.31 15.16
C GLY A 79 7.40 14.03 14.66
N ARG A 80 7.28 13.25 13.59
CA ARG A 80 6.05 13.03 12.82
C ARG A 80 5.73 11.54 12.70
N SER A 81 4.45 11.24 12.49
CA SER A 81 3.92 9.93 12.08
C SER A 81 3.09 10.13 10.81
N PHE A 82 2.98 9.08 10.02
CA PHE A 82 2.23 9.05 8.76
C PHE A 82 1.29 7.84 8.77
N GLY A 83 0.17 7.92 8.05
CA GLY A 83 -0.76 6.80 7.88
C GLY A 83 -0.19 5.74 6.94
N SER A 84 -0.84 4.57 6.86
CA SER A 84 -0.30 3.44 6.08
C SER A 84 -0.27 3.69 4.58
N SER A 85 -1.05 4.63 4.08
CA SER A 85 -1.05 5.02 2.65
C SER A 85 0.13 5.91 2.25
N GLN A 86 1.00 6.29 3.18
CA GLN A 86 2.20 7.07 2.86
C GLN A 86 3.30 6.16 2.30
N GLY A 87 3.62 6.33 1.02
CA GLY A 87 4.81 5.71 0.43
C GLY A 87 6.11 6.30 0.97
N PHE A 88 7.11 5.45 1.15
CA PHE A 88 8.48 5.84 1.50
C PHE A 88 9.46 5.24 0.49
N GLU A 89 10.35 6.06 -0.01
CA GLU A 89 11.47 5.62 -0.83
C GLU A 89 12.63 5.27 0.11
N PHE A 90 13.03 4.00 0.11
CA PHE A 90 14.21 3.53 0.83
C PHE A 90 15.43 3.54 -0.09
N PRO A 91 16.67 3.52 0.43
CA PRO A 91 17.86 3.38 -0.39
C PRO A 91 17.73 2.17 -1.33
N SER A 92 17.87 2.43 -2.63
CA SER A 92 17.40 1.55 -3.70
C SER A 92 18.19 0.24 -3.81
N GLY A 93 19.48 0.27 -3.45
CA GLY A 93 20.36 -0.90 -3.42
C GLY A 93 20.62 -1.55 -4.79
N ASP A 94 19.96 -1.07 -5.84
CA ASP A 94 20.13 -1.34 -7.27
C ASP A 94 21.06 -0.32 -7.95
#